data_AF-A0A0R1HAQ2-F1
#
_entry.id   AF-A0A0R1HAQ2-F1
#
_cell.length_a   1.000
_cell.length_b   1.000
_cell.length_c   1.000
_cell.angle_alpha   90.00
_cell.angle_beta   90.00
_cell.angle_gamma   90.00
#
_symmetry.space_group_name_H-M   'P 1'
#
loop_
_entity.id
_entity.type
_entity.pdbx_description
1 polymer ?
#
loop_
_entity_poly.entity_id
_entity_poly.type
_entity_poly.pdbx_seq_one_letter_code
_entity_poly.pdbx_strand_id
1 'polypeptide(L)'
;MAKRIQRQKLKKQQLKTWQKQQSQRQSQTSSQAPQPVAAQAMAKNLALLSEKAPTPAPTVPPAQPNVLQTTLQQLKQDLASTAYLKQATAPTAAELNALADVIGQALPPSYQRLMDVVGPFYGGGYFFAGASAVPAADLLYLNQALRADLLPDATSLCVFAVSETHFLAYDFTQMTTALEPAIVRGNGRGYQRVARQLSILLQQINAQQKS
;
A
#
# COMPACT_ATOMS: atom_id res chain seq x y z
N MET A 1 32.74 30.37 11.33
CA MET A 1 31.69 29.90 12.28
C MET A 1 30.24 30.13 11.83
N ALA A 2 29.87 31.23 11.15
CA ALA A 2 28.48 31.62 10.87
C ALA A 2 27.52 30.53 10.32
N LYS A 3 27.97 29.68 9.38
CA LYS A 3 27.14 28.63 8.73
C LYS A 3 26.50 27.63 9.71
N ARG A 4 27.10 27.38 10.89
CA ARG A 4 26.56 26.44 11.90
C ARG A 4 25.35 27.03 12.65
N ILE A 5 25.38 28.35 12.92
CA ILE A 5 24.28 29.07 13.58
C ILE A 5 23.06 29.15 12.66
N GLN A 6 23.28 29.40 11.37
CA GLN A 6 22.21 29.48 10.37
C GLN A 6 21.47 28.13 10.19
N ARG A 7 22.21 27.00 10.16
CA ARG A 7 21.62 25.65 10.13
C ARG A 7 20.80 25.32 11.39
N GLN A 8 21.24 25.77 12.56
CA GLN A 8 20.46 25.61 13.80
C GLN A 8 19.19 26.47 13.82
N LYS A 9 19.24 27.71 13.30
CA LYS A 9 18.05 28.55 13.13
C LYS A 9 17.03 27.89 12.18
N LEU A 10 17.48 27.33 11.06
CA LEU A 10 16.59 26.64 10.10
C LEU A 10 15.88 25.44 10.73
N LYS A 11 16.61 24.55 11.44
CA LYS A 11 16.00 23.40 12.13
C LYS A 11 14.99 23.83 13.21
N LYS A 12 15.29 24.88 13.98
CA LYS A 12 14.34 25.42 14.99
C LYS A 12 13.09 26.04 14.34
N GLN A 13 13.21 26.63 13.16
CA GLN A 13 12.08 27.16 12.40
C GLN A 13 11.19 26.02 11.87
N GLN A 14 11.78 25.00 11.26
CA GLN A 14 11.09 23.80 10.78
C GLN A 14 10.33 23.08 11.90
N LEU A 15 10.95 22.93 13.08
CA LEU A 15 10.30 22.32 14.25
C LEU A 15 9.10 23.13 14.74
N LYS A 16 9.19 24.47 14.76
CA LYS A 16 8.06 25.34 15.12
C LYS A 16 6.92 25.28 14.10
N THR A 17 7.20 25.22 12.80
CA THR A 17 6.15 25.04 11.79
C THR A 17 5.47 23.68 11.93
N TRP A 18 6.24 22.61 12.15
CA TRP A 18 5.69 21.26 12.33
C TRP A 18 4.80 21.16 13.57
N GLN A 19 5.24 21.70 14.70
CA GLN A 19 4.46 21.71 15.95
C GLN A 19 3.16 22.54 15.81
N LYS A 20 3.21 23.69 15.14
CA LYS A 20 2.02 24.49 14.84
C LYS A 20 1.02 23.76 13.93
N GLN A 21 1.52 22.98 12.97
CA GLN A 21 0.72 22.19 12.04
C GLN A 21 0.03 21.00 12.72
N GLN A 22 0.70 20.34 13.69
CA GLN A 22 0.07 19.35 14.56
C GLN A 22 -1.09 19.93 15.39
N SER A 23 -0.87 21.07 16.06
CA SER A 23 -1.94 21.71 16.86
C SER A 23 -3.14 22.14 16.02
N GLN A 24 -2.91 22.62 14.79
CA GLN A 24 -3.99 22.94 13.86
C GLN A 24 -4.78 21.69 13.42
N ARG A 25 -4.12 20.55 13.17
CA ARG A 25 -4.80 19.29 12.85
C ARG A 25 -5.71 18.81 13.99
N GLN A 26 -5.28 18.93 15.26
CA GLN A 26 -6.12 18.60 16.42
C GLN A 26 -7.30 19.57 16.62
N SER A 27 -7.19 20.81 16.13
CA SER A 27 -8.26 21.81 16.24
C SER A 27 -9.37 21.64 15.20
N GLN A 28 -9.11 20.95 14.08
CA GLN A 28 -10.09 20.76 13.00
C GLN A 28 -10.96 19.51 13.17
N THR A 29 -10.55 18.54 14.00
CA THR A 29 -11.29 17.29 14.24
C THR A 29 -12.53 17.42 15.13
N SER A 30 -12.79 18.61 15.69
CA SER A 30 -13.89 18.86 16.65
C SER A 30 -14.94 19.86 16.17
N SER A 31 -14.95 20.25 14.89
CA SER A 31 -15.95 21.20 14.34
C SER A 31 -16.24 21.00 12.84
N GLN A 32 -16.70 19.81 12.47
CA GLN A 32 -17.42 19.61 11.20
C GLN A 32 -18.45 18.49 11.33
N ALA A 33 -19.74 18.85 11.18
CA ALA A 33 -20.83 17.89 11.10
C ALA A 33 -20.71 17.09 9.78
N PRO A 34 -20.98 15.77 9.78
CA PRO A 34 -20.70 14.92 8.63
C PRO A 34 -21.62 15.22 7.45
N GLN A 35 -21.04 15.64 6.32
CA GLN A 35 -21.74 15.72 5.04
C GLN A 35 -21.98 14.32 4.45
N PRO A 36 -23.14 14.08 3.79
CA PRO A 36 -23.64 12.72 3.52
C PRO A 36 -22.86 11.91 2.47
N VAL A 37 -21.91 12.52 1.75
CA VAL A 37 -21.11 11.83 0.71
C VAL A 37 -20.15 10.76 1.29
N ALA A 38 -19.66 10.93 2.52
CA ALA A 38 -18.81 9.92 3.15
C ALA A 38 -19.57 8.64 3.54
N ALA A 39 -20.85 8.76 3.89
CA ALA A 39 -21.70 7.63 4.27
C ALA A 39 -22.05 6.74 3.07
N GLN A 40 -22.24 7.30 1.87
CA GLN A 40 -22.54 6.52 0.66
C GLN A 40 -21.36 5.69 0.17
N ALA A 41 -20.11 6.13 0.40
CA ALA A 41 -18.92 5.33 0.08
C ALA A 41 -18.78 4.10 1.00
N MET A 42 -19.10 4.23 2.29
CA MET A 42 -19.08 3.10 3.22
C MET A 42 -20.26 2.14 2.99
N ALA A 43 -21.46 2.66 2.74
CA ALA A 43 -22.66 1.85 2.49
C ALA A 43 -22.51 0.94 1.27
N LYS A 44 -21.86 1.41 0.19
CA LYS A 44 -21.60 0.59 -1.02
C LYS A 44 -20.72 -0.63 -0.75
N ASN A 45 -19.74 -0.51 0.15
CA ASN A 45 -18.85 -1.63 0.50
C ASN A 45 -19.48 -2.60 1.50
N LEU A 46 -20.42 -2.12 2.34
CA LEU A 46 -21.10 -2.95 3.33
C LEU A 46 -22.31 -3.72 2.74
N ALA A 47 -23.04 -3.11 1.79
CA ALA A 47 -24.17 -3.73 1.11
C ALA A 47 -23.78 -4.91 0.19
N LEU A 48 -22.48 -5.08 -0.12
CA LEU A 48 -21.96 -6.20 -0.91
C LEU A 48 -21.79 -7.50 -0.10
N LEU A 49 -22.09 -7.51 1.20
CA LEU A 49 -21.81 -8.63 2.11
C LEU A 49 -23.05 -9.25 2.78
N SER A 50 -24.27 -8.79 2.49
CA SER A 50 -25.48 -9.33 3.12
C SER A 50 -26.64 -9.58 2.13
N GLU A 51 -27.20 -10.79 2.25
CA GLU A 51 -28.48 -11.30 1.72
C GLU A 51 -28.55 -12.12 0.42
N LYS A 52 -29.43 -13.14 0.49
CA LYS A 52 -29.50 -14.38 -0.28
C LYS A 52 -30.85 -15.04 0.06
N ALA A 53 -31.73 -15.50 -0.84
CA ALA A 53 -31.81 -15.45 -2.31
C ALA A 53 -33.34 -15.60 -2.63
N PRO A 54 -33.91 -16.49 -3.49
CA PRO A 54 -33.40 -17.27 -4.64
C PRO A 54 -34.24 -17.17 -5.94
N THR A 55 -33.61 -17.42 -7.09
CA THR A 55 -34.19 -18.16 -8.26
C THR A 55 -33.06 -18.46 -9.28
N PRO A 56 -33.20 -19.45 -10.19
CA PRO A 56 -32.04 -20.19 -10.72
C PRO A 56 -31.41 -19.66 -12.03
N ALA A 57 -30.09 -19.87 -12.15
CA ALA A 57 -29.23 -20.09 -13.33
C ALA A 57 -29.46 -19.26 -14.62
N PRO A 58 -28.37 -18.73 -15.22
CA PRO A 58 -27.45 -19.62 -15.93
C PRO A 58 -26.08 -19.79 -15.25
N THR A 59 -25.37 -20.84 -15.66
CA THR A 59 -24.10 -21.29 -15.09
C THR A 59 -22.94 -20.32 -15.40
N VAL A 60 -22.83 -19.24 -14.62
CA VAL A 60 -21.61 -18.43 -14.59
C VAL A 60 -20.51 -19.26 -13.89
N PRO A 61 -19.33 -19.45 -14.50
CA PRO A 61 -18.21 -20.10 -13.82
C PRO A 61 -17.92 -19.35 -12.51
N PRO A 62 -17.66 -20.03 -11.38
CA PRO A 62 -17.43 -19.33 -10.13
C PRO A 62 -16.28 -18.34 -10.28
N ALA A 63 -16.56 -17.07 -9.98
CA ALA A 63 -15.54 -16.06 -9.83
C ALA A 63 -14.47 -16.55 -8.84
N GLN A 64 -13.25 -16.03 -8.94
CA GLN A 64 -12.12 -16.49 -8.13
C GLN A 64 -11.77 -15.60 -6.88
N PRO A 65 -12.69 -15.22 -5.96
CA PRO A 65 -12.30 -14.62 -4.68
C PRO A 65 -11.33 -15.46 -3.86
N ASN A 66 -11.39 -16.80 -3.98
CA ASN A 66 -10.61 -17.73 -3.15
C ASN A 66 -9.10 -17.64 -3.37
N VAL A 67 -8.61 -17.45 -4.60
CA VAL A 67 -7.19 -17.67 -4.93
C VAL A 67 -6.28 -16.74 -4.14
N LEU A 68 -6.63 -15.44 -4.04
CA LEU A 68 -5.86 -14.50 -3.22
C LEU A 68 -5.94 -14.87 -1.74
N GLN A 69 -7.12 -15.17 -1.21
CA GLN A 69 -7.29 -15.47 0.21
C GLN A 69 -6.53 -16.73 0.65
N THR A 70 -6.59 -17.81 -0.12
CA THR A 70 -5.79 -19.02 0.11
C THR A 70 -4.29 -18.74 0.03
N THR A 71 -3.85 -17.96 -0.97
CA THR A 71 -2.43 -17.57 -1.11
C THR A 71 -1.95 -16.74 0.09
N LEU A 72 -2.76 -15.80 0.58
CA LEU A 72 -2.44 -14.98 1.76
C LEU A 72 -2.39 -15.82 3.05
N GLN A 73 -3.27 -16.80 3.22
CA GLN A 73 -3.25 -17.71 4.38
C GLN A 73 -2.01 -18.61 4.37
N GLN A 74 -1.66 -19.18 3.21
CA GLN A 74 -0.43 -19.97 3.04
C GLN A 74 0.80 -19.12 3.33
N LEU A 75 0.91 -17.94 2.73
CA LEU A 75 2.01 -17.00 2.96
C LEU A 75 2.12 -16.61 4.45
N LYS A 76 1.00 -16.38 5.14
CA LYS A 76 0.99 -16.11 6.59
C LYS A 76 1.53 -17.28 7.41
N GLN A 77 1.20 -18.52 7.05
CA GLN A 77 1.71 -19.72 7.72
C GLN A 77 3.20 -19.93 7.46
N ASP A 78 3.62 -19.82 6.19
CA ASP A 78 5.02 -19.98 5.77
C ASP A 78 5.93 -18.91 6.41
N LEU A 79 5.43 -17.66 6.56
CA LEU A 79 6.16 -16.58 7.23
C LEU A 79 6.08 -16.62 8.76
N ALA A 80 5.15 -17.37 9.38
CA ALA A 80 4.97 -17.38 10.85
C ALA A 80 6.19 -17.90 11.63
N SER A 81 7.04 -18.69 10.98
CA SER A 81 8.33 -19.17 11.49
C SER A 81 9.45 -18.12 11.36
N THR A 82 9.22 -17.00 10.67
CA THR A 82 10.22 -15.94 10.43
C THR A 82 10.02 -14.74 11.36
N ALA A 83 11.11 -14.23 11.94
CA ALA A 83 11.05 -13.22 13.00
C ALA A 83 10.58 -11.82 12.57
N TYR A 84 10.43 -11.57 11.26
CA TYR A 84 10.14 -10.25 10.69
C TYR A 84 8.68 -9.78 10.83
N LEU A 85 7.74 -10.68 11.13
CA LEU A 85 6.29 -10.36 11.20
C LEU A 85 5.84 -9.54 12.44
N LYS A 86 6.73 -9.17 13.36
CA LYS A 86 6.33 -8.73 14.71
C LYS A 86 5.61 -7.37 14.82
N GLN A 87 5.45 -6.61 13.72
CA GLN A 87 4.73 -5.33 13.71
C GLN A 87 3.86 -5.19 12.45
N ALA A 88 2.97 -6.14 12.21
CA ALA A 88 1.89 -6.02 11.23
C ALA A 88 0.79 -5.08 11.76
N THR A 89 0.91 -3.78 11.48
CA THR A 89 -0.20 -2.83 11.60
C THR A 89 -0.79 -2.59 10.21
N ALA A 90 -2.09 -2.86 10.06
CA ALA A 90 -2.80 -2.53 8.83
C ALA A 90 -2.86 -0.99 8.65
N PRO A 91 -2.64 -0.45 7.44
CA PRO A 91 -2.74 0.97 7.19
C PRO A 91 -4.11 1.53 7.57
N THR A 92 -4.10 2.59 8.38
CA THR A 92 -5.32 3.32 8.75
C THR A 92 -5.90 4.04 7.53
N ALA A 93 -7.21 4.36 7.58
CA ALA A 93 -7.84 5.17 6.54
C ALA A 93 -7.14 6.52 6.31
N ALA A 94 -6.52 7.10 7.34
CA ALA A 94 -5.76 8.34 7.21
C ALA A 94 -4.45 8.14 6.44
N GLU A 95 -3.74 7.03 6.65
CA GLU A 95 -2.52 6.68 5.91
C GLU A 95 -2.83 6.27 4.47
N LEU A 96 -3.93 5.55 4.23
CA LEU A 96 -4.41 5.22 2.88
C LEU A 96 -4.78 6.48 2.09
N ASN A 97 -5.45 7.45 2.71
CA ASN A 97 -5.77 8.74 2.08
C ASN A 97 -4.50 9.57 1.83
N ALA A 98 -3.59 9.66 2.80
CA ALA A 98 -2.31 10.37 2.60
C ALA A 98 -1.44 9.72 1.52
N LEU A 99 -1.48 8.39 1.39
CA LEU A 99 -0.85 7.68 0.29
C LEU A 99 -1.53 8.01 -1.04
N ALA A 100 -2.87 8.02 -1.08
CA ALA A 100 -3.63 8.39 -2.28
C ALA A 100 -3.33 9.83 -2.74
N ASP A 101 -3.17 10.78 -1.81
CA ASP A 101 -2.72 12.15 -2.11
C ASP A 101 -1.30 12.16 -2.73
N VAL A 102 -0.40 11.30 -2.24
CA VAL A 102 0.98 11.18 -2.77
C VAL A 102 1.00 10.50 -4.14
N ILE A 103 0.24 9.41 -4.34
CA ILE A 103 0.29 8.62 -5.58
C ILE A 103 -0.72 9.05 -6.64
N GLY A 104 -1.70 9.88 -6.29
CA GLY A 104 -2.80 10.32 -7.17
C GLY A 104 -3.86 9.25 -7.45
N GLN A 105 -3.84 8.13 -6.73
CA GLN A 105 -4.65 6.93 -6.97
C GLN A 105 -4.93 6.18 -5.67
N ALA A 106 -6.01 5.40 -5.60
CA ALA A 106 -6.26 4.53 -4.45
C ALA A 106 -5.34 3.29 -4.47
N LEU A 107 -4.86 2.87 -3.30
CA LEU A 107 -4.08 1.64 -3.14
C LEU A 107 -4.94 0.41 -3.52
N PRO A 108 -4.47 -0.55 -4.34
CA PRO A 108 -5.30 -1.66 -4.82
C PRO A 108 -5.91 -2.51 -3.69
N PRO A 109 -7.18 -2.95 -3.79
CA PRO A 109 -7.85 -3.74 -2.75
C PRO A 109 -7.18 -5.09 -2.44
N SER A 110 -6.49 -5.69 -3.40
CA SER A 110 -5.65 -6.87 -3.15
C SER A 110 -4.48 -6.58 -2.21
N TYR A 111 -3.81 -5.42 -2.37
CA TYR A 111 -2.70 -5.02 -1.51
C TYR A 111 -3.15 -4.63 -0.11
N GLN A 112 -4.29 -3.93 0.01
CA GLN A 112 -4.90 -3.65 1.31
C GLN A 112 -5.18 -4.96 2.09
N ARG A 113 -5.71 -5.99 1.42
CA ARG A 113 -5.91 -7.32 2.00
C ARG A 113 -4.61 -8.06 2.35
N LEU A 114 -3.53 -7.88 1.58
CA LEU A 114 -2.21 -8.40 1.94
C LEU A 114 -1.71 -7.76 3.26
N MET A 115 -1.84 -6.44 3.40
CA MET A 115 -1.44 -5.73 4.61
C MET A 115 -2.28 -6.07 5.84
N ASP A 116 -3.59 -6.32 5.66
CA ASP A 116 -4.48 -6.78 6.73
C ASP A 116 -4.17 -8.21 7.20
N VAL A 117 -3.90 -9.13 6.28
CA VAL A 117 -3.65 -10.54 6.63
C VAL A 117 -2.20 -10.78 7.09
N VAL A 118 -1.21 -10.18 6.44
CA VAL A 118 0.22 -10.48 6.61
C VAL A 118 1.01 -9.29 7.19
N GLY A 119 0.66 -8.05 6.81
CA GLY A 119 1.44 -6.85 7.13
C GLY A 119 2.70 -6.70 6.25
N PRO A 120 3.65 -5.83 6.63
CA PRO A 120 4.95 -5.74 5.98
C PRO A 120 5.80 -6.98 6.29
N PHE A 121 6.53 -7.48 5.29
CA PHE A 121 7.34 -8.70 5.42
C PHE A 121 8.52 -8.71 4.43
N TYR A 122 9.48 -9.61 4.63
CA TYR A 122 10.53 -9.91 3.67
C TYR A 122 10.26 -11.24 2.98
N GLY A 123 10.33 -11.31 1.65
CA GLY A 123 10.10 -12.53 0.88
C GLY A 123 10.52 -12.41 -0.58
N GLY A 124 11.10 -13.49 -1.14
CA GLY A 124 11.53 -13.53 -2.55
C GLY A 124 12.59 -12.48 -2.91
N GLY A 125 13.42 -12.07 -1.95
CA GLY A 125 14.42 -11.00 -2.12
C GLY A 125 13.88 -9.58 -1.98
N TYR A 126 12.58 -9.39 -1.75
CA TYR A 126 11.95 -8.07 -1.59
C TYR A 126 11.42 -7.86 -0.17
N PHE A 127 11.51 -6.62 0.28
CA PHE A 127 10.86 -6.13 1.48
C PHE A 127 9.57 -5.39 1.09
N PHE A 128 8.43 -5.91 1.54
CA PHE A 128 7.09 -5.40 1.28
C PHE A 128 6.73 -4.34 2.32
N ALA A 129 6.42 -3.13 1.84
CA ALA A 129 6.13 -1.98 2.67
C ALA A 129 4.64 -1.93 3.07
N GLY A 130 4.38 -1.55 4.31
CA GLY A 130 3.05 -1.40 4.91
C GLY A 130 2.94 -0.11 5.70
N ALA A 131 2.12 -0.05 6.74
CA ALA A 131 2.22 1.02 7.73
C ALA A 131 3.30 0.66 8.74
N SER A 132 4.29 1.54 8.94
CA SER A 132 5.39 1.25 9.87
C SER A 132 6.02 2.51 10.47
N ALA A 133 6.50 2.40 11.71
CA ALA A 133 7.38 3.42 12.29
C ALA A 133 8.81 3.40 11.69
N VAL A 134 9.17 2.36 10.92
CA VAL A 134 10.46 2.24 10.23
C VAL A 134 10.34 2.83 8.82
N PRO A 135 11.05 3.91 8.47
CA PRO A 135 10.87 4.59 7.18
C PRO A 135 11.11 3.70 5.94
N ALA A 136 12.00 2.72 6.03
CA ALA A 136 12.24 1.75 4.95
C ALA A 136 11.13 0.69 4.78
N ALA A 137 10.24 0.55 5.78
CA ALA A 137 9.10 -0.35 5.79
C ALA A 137 7.76 0.39 5.58
N ASP A 138 7.78 1.72 5.62
CA ASP A 138 6.59 2.55 5.52
C ASP A 138 6.27 2.90 4.06
N LEU A 139 5.08 2.49 3.63
CA LEU A 139 4.62 2.61 2.24
C LEU A 139 4.46 4.08 1.81
N LEU A 140 4.05 4.95 2.74
CA LEU A 140 3.88 6.38 2.47
C LEU A 140 5.24 7.06 2.32
N TYR A 141 6.15 6.86 3.28
CA TYR A 141 7.51 7.39 3.22
C TYR A 141 8.27 6.90 1.98
N LEU A 142 8.16 5.60 1.65
CA LEU A 142 8.79 5.01 0.47
C LEU A 142 8.37 5.72 -0.82
N ASN A 143 7.07 5.94 -1.03
CA ASN A 143 6.58 6.61 -2.24
C ASN A 143 6.91 8.10 -2.26
N GLN A 144 6.92 8.79 -1.10
CA GLN A 144 7.38 10.18 -1.01
C GLN A 144 8.88 10.31 -1.36
N ALA A 145 9.72 9.43 -0.80
CA ALA A 145 11.17 9.44 -1.05
C ALA A 145 11.51 9.12 -2.51
N LEU A 146 10.87 8.11 -3.10
CA LEU A 146 11.13 7.74 -4.50
C LEU A 146 10.67 8.81 -5.49
N ARG A 147 9.57 9.51 -5.22
CA ARG A 147 9.13 10.66 -6.04
C ARG A 147 10.04 11.89 -5.92
N ALA A 148 10.76 12.03 -4.81
CA ALA A 148 11.70 13.14 -4.60
C ALA A 148 13.08 12.93 -5.27
N ASP A 149 13.42 11.69 -5.65
CA ASP A 149 14.79 11.30 -6.03
C ASP A 149 14.83 10.45 -7.32
N LEU A 150 14.28 9.23 -7.25
CA LEU A 150 14.49 8.18 -8.25
C LEU A 150 13.45 8.15 -9.39
N LEU A 151 12.24 8.66 -9.15
CA LEU A 151 11.08 8.52 -10.03
C LEU A 151 10.16 9.78 -9.99
N PRO A 152 10.67 11.00 -10.27
CA PRO A 152 9.87 12.23 -10.17
C PRO A 152 8.68 12.25 -11.14
N ASP A 153 8.84 11.72 -12.35
CA ASP A 153 7.79 11.71 -13.38
C ASP A 153 6.85 10.49 -13.30
N ALA A 154 7.17 9.49 -12.46
CA ALA A 154 6.41 8.23 -12.38
C ALA A 154 5.15 8.36 -11.52
N THR A 155 4.34 9.38 -11.79
CA THR A 155 3.10 9.69 -11.06
C THR A 155 2.08 8.54 -11.12
N SER A 156 2.14 7.70 -12.16
CA SER A 156 1.33 6.49 -12.32
C SER A 156 1.86 5.25 -11.61
N LEU A 157 2.98 5.32 -10.88
CA LEU A 157 3.52 4.20 -10.12
C LEU A 157 3.26 4.35 -8.61
N CYS A 158 2.85 3.24 -7.98
CA CYS A 158 2.87 3.07 -6.52
C CYS A 158 3.82 1.92 -6.18
N VAL A 159 4.98 2.26 -5.63
CA VAL A 159 6.00 1.29 -5.23
C VAL A 159 5.59 0.68 -3.90
N PHE A 160 5.56 -0.65 -3.83
CA PHE A 160 5.07 -1.37 -2.65
C PHE A 160 6.07 -2.38 -2.09
N ALA A 161 7.11 -2.75 -2.84
CA ALA A 161 8.21 -3.54 -2.30
C ALA A 161 9.55 -3.14 -2.92
N VAL A 162 10.63 -3.30 -2.17
CA VAL A 162 11.99 -2.95 -2.61
C VAL A 162 13.01 -4.01 -2.24
N SER A 163 14.05 -4.11 -3.06
CA SER A 163 15.29 -4.84 -2.80
C SER A 163 16.47 -3.89 -3.03
N GLU A 164 17.70 -4.36 -2.83
CA GLU A 164 18.92 -3.54 -3.02
C GLU A 164 19.07 -2.98 -4.45
N THR A 165 18.48 -3.64 -5.45
CA THR A 165 18.69 -3.33 -6.88
C THR A 165 17.40 -3.16 -7.69
N HIS A 166 16.25 -3.54 -7.13
CA HIS A 166 14.97 -3.55 -7.83
C HIS A 166 13.82 -3.10 -6.93
N PHE A 167 12.76 -2.59 -7.54
CA PHE A 167 11.49 -2.31 -6.86
C PHE A 167 10.34 -3.05 -7.54
N LEU A 168 9.27 -3.33 -6.79
CA LEU A 168 7.97 -3.76 -7.29
C LEU A 168 6.95 -2.64 -7.09
N ALA A 169 6.21 -2.34 -8.14
CA ALA A 169 5.20 -1.29 -8.15
C ALA A 169 3.93 -1.71 -8.88
N TYR A 170 2.81 -1.09 -8.52
CA TYR A 170 1.63 -1.05 -9.35
C TYR A 170 1.77 0.04 -10.40
N ASP A 171 1.46 -0.29 -11.65
CA ASP A 171 1.37 0.64 -12.77
C ASP A 171 -0.09 0.92 -13.12
N PHE A 172 -0.57 2.10 -12.72
CA PHE A 172 -1.94 2.55 -12.96
C PHE A 172 -2.24 2.91 -14.41
N THR A 173 -1.24 2.98 -15.31
CA THR A 173 -1.49 3.08 -16.76
C THR A 173 -1.94 1.74 -17.36
N GLN A 174 -1.59 0.63 -16.70
CA GLN A 174 -1.86 -0.73 -17.17
C GLN A 174 -2.93 -1.42 -16.33
N MET A 175 -4.18 -0.99 -16.47
CA MET A 175 -5.31 -1.71 -15.88
C MET A 175 -5.48 -3.09 -16.50
N THR A 176 -5.75 -4.09 -15.65
CA THR A 176 -6.01 -5.47 -16.09
C THR A 176 -7.51 -5.78 -16.11
N THR A 177 -7.87 -6.93 -16.68
CA THR A 177 -9.26 -7.43 -16.72
C THR A 177 -9.86 -7.69 -15.32
N ALA A 178 -9.04 -7.66 -14.26
CA ALA A 178 -9.48 -7.76 -12.88
C ALA A 178 -9.81 -6.39 -12.24
N LEU A 179 -9.77 -5.29 -13.01
CA LEU A 179 -9.87 -3.90 -12.53
C LEU A 179 -8.80 -3.51 -11.50
N GLU A 180 -7.67 -4.25 -11.47
CA GLU A 180 -6.48 -3.88 -10.70
C GLU A 180 -5.33 -3.51 -11.65
N PRO A 181 -4.45 -2.56 -11.25
CA PRO A 181 -3.26 -2.21 -12.01
C PRO A 181 -2.27 -3.37 -12.10
N ALA A 182 -1.56 -3.47 -13.21
CA ALA A 182 -0.52 -4.47 -13.40
C ALA A 182 0.67 -4.24 -12.45
N ILE A 183 1.37 -5.31 -12.10
CA ILE A 183 2.57 -5.24 -11.27
C ILE A 183 3.81 -5.23 -12.17
N VAL A 184 4.65 -4.22 -11.97
CA VAL A 184 5.92 -4.02 -12.67
C VAL A 184 7.09 -4.18 -11.71
N ARG A 185 8.22 -4.70 -12.24
CA ARG A 185 9.53 -4.67 -11.58
C ARG A 185 10.41 -3.64 -12.28
N GLY A 186 10.95 -2.69 -11.55
CA GLY A 186 11.88 -1.68 -12.07
C GLY A 186 13.21 -1.63 -11.32
N ASN A 187 14.16 -0.86 -11.86
CA ASN A 187 15.52 -0.71 -11.34
C ASN A 187 16.08 0.73 -11.47
N GLY A 188 15.19 1.73 -11.55
CA GLY A 188 15.53 3.14 -11.74
C GLY A 188 15.91 3.53 -13.17
N ARG A 189 16.26 2.58 -14.06
CA ARG A 189 16.50 2.84 -15.50
C ARG A 189 15.30 2.50 -16.39
N GLY A 190 14.37 1.73 -15.87
CA GLY A 190 13.16 1.29 -16.53
C GLY A 190 12.40 0.27 -15.68
N TYR A 191 11.29 -0.23 -16.21
CA TYR A 191 10.49 -1.27 -15.56
C TYR A 191 9.83 -2.19 -16.60
N GLN A 192 9.50 -3.40 -16.16
CA GLN A 192 8.83 -4.42 -16.96
C GLN A 192 7.69 -5.05 -16.16
N ARG A 193 6.57 -5.39 -16.82
CA ARG A 193 5.44 -6.07 -16.16
C ARG A 193 5.83 -7.50 -15.80
N VAL A 194 5.73 -7.84 -14.51
CA VAL A 194 6.06 -9.17 -13.96
C VAL A 194 4.83 -9.99 -13.57
N ALA A 195 3.74 -9.34 -13.16
CA ALA A 195 2.48 -10.03 -12.86
C ALA A 195 1.27 -9.18 -13.27
N ARG A 196 0.16 -9.86 -13.62
CA ARG A 196 -1.14 -9.20 -13.87
C ARG A 196 -2.00 -9.07 -12.62
N GLN A 197 -1.67 -9.79 -11.54
CA GLN A 197 -2.42 -9.81 -10.29
C GLN A 197 -1.45 -10.09 -9.14
N LEU A 198 -1.78 -9.58 -7.94
CA LEU A 198 -0.97 -9.79 -6.73
C LEU A 198 -0.87 -11.26 -6.33
N SER A 199 -1.94 -12.03 -6.49
CA SER A 199 -1.99 -13.48 -6.24
C SER A 199 -0.87 -14.25 -6.96
N ILE A 200 -0.68 -13.97 -8.25
CA ILE A 200 0.35 -14.61 -9.09
C ILE A 200 1.76 -14.24 -8.62
N LEU A 201 2.01 -12.97 -8.27
CA LEU A 201 3.29 -12.54 -7.71
C LEU A 201 3.59 -13.28 -6.40
N LEU A 202 2.63 -13.31 -5.47
CA LEU A 202 2.82 -13.93 -4.16
C LEU A 202 3.03 -15.45 -4.26
N GLN A 203 2.39 -16.12 -5.23
CA GLN A 203 2.65 -17.54 -5.51
C GLN A 203 4.07 -17.78 -6.02
N GLN A 204 4.58 -16.94 -6.93
CA GLN A 204 5.96 -17.02 -7.41
C GLN A 204 6.97 -16.80 -6.26
N ILE A 205 6.70 -15.82 -5.38
CA ILE A 205 7.53 -15.52 -4.21
C ILE A 205 7.50 -16.65 -3.18
N ASN A 206 6.35 -17.29 -2.95
CA ASN A 206 6.26 -18.41 -2.02
C ASN A 206 6.97 -19.67 -2.57
N ALA A 207 6.88 -19.92 -3.89
CA ALA A 207 7.63 -21.00 -4.53
C ALA A 207 9.15 -20.80 -4.41
N GLN A 208 9.64 -19.56 -4.58
CA GLN A 208 11.06 -19.21 -4.41
C GLN A 208 11.58 -19.34 -2.97
N GLN A 209 10.72 -19.23 -1.95
CA GLN A 209 11.12 -19.45 -0.55
C GLN A 209 11.25 -20.93 -0.17
N LYS A 210 10.78 -21.84 -1.03
CA LYS A 210 10.78 -23.30 -0.80
C LYS A 210 11.78 -24.06 -1.68
N SER A 211 12.59 -23.33 -2.46
CA SER A 211 13.61 -23.83 -3.38
C SER A 211 15.01 -23.59 -2.81
#